data_AF-A0A7V8FEY8-F1
#
_entry.id   AF-A0A7V8FEY8-F1
#
_cell.length_a   1.000
_cell.length_b   1.000
_cell.length_c   1.000
_cell.angle_alpha   90.00
_cell.angle_beta   90.00
_cell.angle_gamma   90.00
#
_symmetry.space_group_name_H-M   'P 1'
#
loop_
_entity.id
_entity.type
_entity.pdbx_description
1 polymer ?
#
loop_
_entity_poly.entity_id
_entity_poly.type
_entity_poly.pdbx_seq_one_letter_code
_entity_poly.pdbx_strand_id
1 'polypeptide(L)'
;MSIHRPLLSLLLAAGAALLLALPARAQNAYFFPHAAAADAAAFDPAIPTPEQFLGYPIGSRYTRHDQLVAYFQALAQHSDRISVQ
;
A
#
# COMPACT_ATOMS: atom_id res chain seq x y z
N MET A 1 -22.22 47.86 -2.73
CA MET A 1 -21.03 47.07 -2.30
C MET A 1 -21.40 45.59 -2.28
N SER A 2 -21.21 44.87 -3.41
CA SER A 2 -21.53 43.43 -3.54
C SER A 2 -20.27 42.58 -3.46
N ILE A 3 -19.61 42.60 -2.30
CA ILE A 3 -18.31 41.92 -2.07
C ILE A 3 -18.50 40.49 -1.52
N HIS A 4 -19.74 40.08 -1.20
CA HIS A 4 -20.00 38.78 -0.55
C HIS A 4 -19.95 37.57 -1.49
N ARG A 5 -20.18 37.76 -2.80
CA ARG A 5 -20.18 36.67 -3.80
C ARG A 5 -18.78 36.08 -4.08
N PRO A 6 -17.69 36.88 -4.26
CA PRO A 6 -16.37 36.32 -4.50
C PRO A 6 -15.78 35.62 -3.27
N LEU A 7 -16.13 36.07 -2.06
CA LEU A 7 -15.63 35.48 -0.82
C LEU A 7 -16.14 34.04 -0.62
N LEU A 8 -17.41 33.80 -0.96
CA LEU A 8 -18.02 32.46 -0.92
C LEU A 8 -17.38 31.51 -1.94
N SER A 9 -17.11 32.00 -3.15
CA SER A 9 -16.42 31.24 -4.20
C SER A 9 -14.99 30.88 -3.79
N LEU A 10 -14.28 31.81 -3.13
CA LEU A 10 -12.91 31.58 -2.65
C LEU A 10 -12.88 30.55 -1.52
N LEU A 11 -13.84 30.61 -0.60
CA LEU A 11 -14.00 29.63 0.48
C LEU A 11 -14.33 28.22 -0.05
N LEU A 12 -15.23 28.11 -1.04
CA LEU A 12 -15.54 26.85 -1.71
C LEU A 12 -14.34 26.28 -2.46
N ALA A 13 -13.59 27.13 -3.16
CA ALA A 13 -12.38 26.70 -3.88
C ALA A 13 -11.29 26.23 -2.92
N ALA A 14 -11.08 26.94 -1.80
CA ALA A 14 -10.14 26.54 -0.76
C ALA A 14 -10.56 25.21 -0.09
N GLY A 15 -11.86 25.02 0.17
CA GLY A 15 -12.39 23.76 0.70
C GLY A 15 -12.21 22.59 -0.26
N ALA A 16 -12.45 22.78 -1.55
CA ALA A 16 -12.23 21.75 -2.57
C ALA A 16 -10.74 21.40 -2.73
N ALA A 17 -9.86 22.40 -2.70
CA ALA A 17 -8.41 22.20 -2.73
C ALA A 17 -7.92 21.41 -1.50
N LEU A 18 -8.49 21.67 -0.31
CA LEU A 18 -8.18 20.92 0.91
C LEU A 18 -8.65 19.46 0.82
N LEU A 19 -9.81 19.20 0.21
CA LEU A 19 -10.30 17.82 -0.03
C LEU A 19 -9.43 17.05 -1.03
N LEU A 20 -8.86 17.73 -2.03
CA LEU A 20 -7.93 17.11 -2.99
C LEU A 20 -6.57 16.72 -2.36
N ALA A 21 -6.23 17.28 -1.20
CA ALA A 21 -4.98 16.97 -0.48
C ALA A 21 -5.09 15.73 0.42
N LEU A 22 -6.26 15.08 0.50
CA LEU A 22 -6.43 13.84 1.25
C LEU A 22 -5.59 12.71 0.62
N PRO A 23 -4.79 11.97 1.41
CA PRO A 23 -4.00 10.87 0.89
C PRO A 23 -4.92 9.74 0.40
N ALA A 24 -4.66 9.23 -0.80
CA ALA A 24 -5.32 8.03 -1.30
C ALA A 24 -4.84 6.82 -0.49
N ARG A 25 -5.78 6.07 0.13
CA ARG A 25 -5.47 4.80 0.81
C ARG A 25 -5.79 3.64 -0.12
N ALA A 26 -4.83 2.74 -0.32
CA ALA A 26 -5.06 1.52 -1.08
C ALA A 26 -6.03 0.59 -0.33
N GLN A 27 -6.95 -0.04 -1.07
CA GLN A 27 -8.00 -0.93 -0.53
C GLN A 27 -7.51 -2.39 -0.50
N ASN A 28 -6.54 -2.67 0.38
CA ASN A 28 -5.97 -4.02 0.54
C ASN A 28 -6.85 -4.96 1.38
N ALA A 29 -7.94 -4.45 1.96
CA ALA A 29 -8.86 -5.20 2.83
C ALA A 29 -9.53 -6.38 2.15
N TYR A 30 -9.76 -6.32 0.83
CA TYR A 30 -10.30 -7.44 0.08
C TYR A 30 -9.35 -8.65 0.07
N PHE A 31 -8.04 -8.41 -0.08
CA PHE A 31 -7.03 -9.48 -0.14
C PHE A 31 -6.57 -9.93 1.25
N PHE A 32 -6.55 -9.01 2.22
CA PHE A 32 -6.09 -9.28 3.58
C PHE A 32 -7.09 -8.75 4.62
N PRO A 33 -8.29 -9.35 4.73
CA PRO A 33 -9.35 -8.84 5.61
C PRO A 33 -8.94 -8.78 7.08
N HIS A 34 -8.12 -9.74 7.54
CA HIS A 34 -7.60 -9.79 8.91
C HIS A 34 -6.43 -8.82 9.15
N ALA A 35 -5.72 -8.39 8.10
CA ALA A 35 -4.65 -7.40 8.20
C ALA A 35 -5.15 -5.96 8.05
N ALA A 36 -6.30 -5.75 7.41
CA ALA A 36 -6.89 -4.42 7.25
C ALA A 36 -7.61 -3.91 8.51
N ALA A 37 -8.02 -4.81 9.41
CA ALA A 37 -8.63 -4.44 10.70
C ALA A 37 -7.60 -4.21 11.82
N ALA A 38 -6.36 -4.70 11.65
CA ALA A 38 -5.27 -4.57 12.60
C ALA A 38 -4.02 -4.09 11.86
N ASP A 39 -3.76 -2.79 11.92
CA ASP A 39 -2.57 -2.15 11.37
C ASP A 39 -1.31 -2.98 11.66
N ALA A 40 -0.60 -3.42 10.61
CA ALA A 40 0.72 -4.07 10.60
C ALA A 40 0.94 -5.35 11.45
N ALA A 41 0.11 -5.63 12.45
CA ALA A 41 0.27 -6.75 13.39
C ALA A 41 -0.11 -8.12 12.80
N ALA A 42 -0.71 -8.15 11.61
CA ALA A 42 -1.09 -9.39 10.93
C ALA A 42 0.07 -10.03 10.12
N PHE A 43 1.17 -9.32 9.91
CA PHE A 43 2.34 -9.85 9.20
C PHE A 43 3.53 -9.91 10.15
N ASP A 44 4.29 -11.01 10.06
CA ASP A 44 5.52 -11.16 10.82
C ASP A 44 6.58 -10.16 10.31
N PRO A 45 7.03 -9.19 11.14
CA PRO A 45 8.02 -8.20 10.72
C PRO A 45 9.40 -8.80 10.44
N ALA A 46 9.68 -10.03 10.88
CA ALA A 46 10.92 -10.73 10.55
C ALA A 46 10.95 -11.21 9.08
N ILE A 47 9.79 -11.28 8.42
CA ILE A 47 9.68 -11.70 7.03
C ILE A 47 9.72 -10.45 6.13
N PRO A 48 10.71 -10.31 5.24
CA PRO A 48 10.76 -9.17 4.33
C PRO A 48 9.59 -9.20 3.36
N THR A 49 9.02 -8.04 3.06
CA THR A 49 7.96 -7.95 2.04
C THR A 49 8.54 -8.21 0.64
N PRO A 50 7.71 -8.64 -0.33
CA PRO A 50 8.15 -8.78 -1.71
C PRO A 50 8.82 -7.53 -2.27
N GLU A 51 8.30 -6.34 -1.95
CA GLU A 51 8.85 -5.06 -2.43
C GLU A 51 10.21 -4.74 -1.80
N GLN A 52 10.39 -5.07 -0.51
CA GLN A 52 11.67 -4.93 0.18
C GLN A 52 12.73 -5.88 -0.39
N PHE A 53 12.36 -7.13 -0.67
CA PHE A 53 13.27 -8.12 -1.24
C PHE A 53 13.63 -7.80 -2.71
N LEU A 54 12.63 -7.43 -3.51
CA LEU A 54 12.79 -7.18 -4.94
C LEU A 54 13.39 -5.79 -5.24
N GLY A 55 13.18 -4.81 -4.35
CA GLY A 55 13.66 -3.44 -4.51
C GLY A 55 12.80 -2.59 -5.45
N TYR A 56 11.54 -2.96 -5.66
CA TYR A 56 10.60 -2.21 -6.50
C TYR A 56 9.13 -2.51 -6.15
N PRO A 57 8.20 -1.58 -6.44
CA PRO A 57 6.78 -1.78 -6.19
C PRO A 57 6.19 -2.93 -7.02
N ILE A 58 5.27 -3.70 -6.44
CA ILE A 58 4.59 -4.78 -7.16
C ILE A 58 3.79 -4.22 -8.34
N GLY A 59 3.89 -4.89 -9.49
CA GLY A 59 3.22 -4.48 -10.73
C GLY A 59 3.94 -3.39 -11.53
N SER A 60 5.03 -2.80 -11.01
CA SER A 60 5.82 -1.80 -11.77
C SER A 60 6.56 -2.39 -12.96
N ARG A 61 6.90 -3.68 -12.92
CA ARG A 61 7.50 -4.44 -14.01
C ARG A 61 7.24 -5.93 -13.87
N TYR A 62 7.52 -6.66 -14.94
CA TYR A 62 7.54 -8.12 -14.91
C TYR A 62 8.67 -8.61 -13.98
N THR A 63 8.32 -9.41 -12.98
CA THR A 63 9.28 -10.10 -12.11
C THR A 63 9.70 -11.41 -12.77
N ARG A 64 11.00 -11.64 -12.91
CA ARG A 64 11.51 -12.88 -13.49
C ARG A 64 11.25 -14.07 -12.55
N HIS A 65 11.09 -15.25 -13.15
CA HIS A 65 10.81 -16.48 -12.42
C HIS A 65 11.87 -16.80 -11.35
N ASP A 66 13.15 -16.63 -11.65
CA ASP A 66 14.25 -16.86 -10.70
C ASP A 66 14.16 -15.96 -9.46
N GLN A 67 13.72 -14.71 -9.63
CA GLN A 67 13.51 -13.79 -8.50
C GLN A 67 12.30 -14.18 -7.64
N LEU A 68 11.23 -14.70 -8.25
CA LEU A 68 10.09 -15.24 -7.51
C LEU A 68 10.51 -16.46 -6.68
N VAL A 69 11.24 -17.40 -7.29
CA VAL A 69 11.75 -18.58 -6.58
C VAL A 69 12.68 -18.17 -5.45
N ALA A 70 13.59 -17.21 -5.68
CA ALA A 70 14.49 -16.71 -4.64
C ALA A 70 13.71 -16.11 -3.44
N TYR A 71 12.63 -15.37 -3.70
CA TYR A 71 11.78 -14.85 -2.62
C TYR A 71 11.06 -15.98 -1.87
N PHE A 72 10.52 -16.99 -2.58
CA PHE A 72 9.90 -18.13 -1.91
C PHE A 72 10.89 -18.94 -1.06
N GLN A 73 12.14 -19.06 -1.50
CA GLN A 73 13.21 -19.67 -0.71
C GLN A 73 13.50 -18.85 0.55
N ALA A 74 13.62 -17.52 0.45
CA ALA A 74 13.79 -16.66 1.61
C ALA A 74 12.59 -16.80 2.58
N LEU A 75 11.37 -16.86 2.06
CA LEU A 75 10.16 -17.05 2.87
C LEU A 75 10.18 -18.41 3.60
N ALA A 76 10.61 -19.49 2.94
CA ALA A 76 10.72 -20.82 3.54
C ALA A 76 11.80 -20.91 4.63
N GLN A 77 12.81 -20.03 4.62
CA GLN A 77 13.79 -19.96 5.70
C GLN A 77 13.25 -19.30 6.97
N HIS A 78 12.23 -18.46 6.83
CA HIS A 78 11.67 -17.67 7.93
C HIS A 78 10.27 -18.11 8.38
N SER A 79 9.68 -19.11 7.71
CA SER A 79 8.29 -19.52 7.97
C SER A 79 8.11 -21.03 7.86
N ASP A 80 7.55 -21.63 8.92
CA ASP A 80 7.17 -23.05 8.96
C ASP A 80 5.99 -23.39 8.03
N ARG A 81 5.36 -22.38 7.41
CA ARG A 81 4.12 -22.53 6.63
C ARG A 81 4.35 -22.80 5.14
N ILE A 82 5.59 -22.76 4.68
CA ILE A 82 5.95 -22.92 3.27
C ILE A 82 7.16 -23.84 3.11
N SER A 83 7.12 -24.67 2.07
CA SER A 83 8.25 -25.46 1.60
C SER A 83 8.39 -25.27 0.09
N VAL A 84 9.61 -25.14 -0.40
CA VAL A 84 9.93 -25.06 -1.83
C VAL A 84 10.52 -26.41 -2.25
N GLN A 85 9.99 -26.99 -3.34
CA GLN A 85 10.41 -28.28 -3.89
C GLN A 85 11.39 -28.10 -5.05
#